data_AF-A0A671MKC2-F1
#
_entry.id   AF-A0A671MKC2-F1
#
_cell.length_a   1.000
_cell.length_b   1.000
_cell.length_c   1.000
_cell.angle_alpha   90.00
_cell.angle_beta   90.00
_cell.angle_gamma   90.00
#
_symmetry.space_group_name_H-M   'P 1'
#
loop_
_entity.id
_entity.type
_entity.pdbx_description
1 polymer ?
#
loop_
_entity_poly.entity_id
_entity_poly.type
_entity_poly.pdbx_seq_one_letter_code
_entity_poly.pdbx_strand_id
1 'polypeptide(L)'
;MGKDYYRILGLAKGASDEEIKKAYRKQALRFHPDKNKSAGAEDKFKEIAEAYDVLSDAKKKDIYDRCGEDGKSCHCPAIDKGIDR
;
A
#
# COMPACT_ATOMS: atom_id res chain seq x y z
N MET A 1 6.26 -12.32 -9.81
CA MET A 1 5.20 -12.59 -8.81
C MET A 1 4.66 -11.26 -8.33
N GLY A 2 3.45 -10.89 -8.75
CA GLY A 2 2.80 -9.65 -8.33
C GLY A 2 2.73 -9.52 -6.81
N LYS A 3 3.02 -8.33 -6.29
CA LYS A 3 2.92 -8.01 -4.87
C LYS A 3 1.46 -8.12 -4.42
N ASP A 4 1.13 -9.16 -3.65
CA ASP A 4 -0.20 -9.32 -3.08
C ASP A 4 -0.38 -8.36 -1.87
N TYR A 5 -0.67 -7.09 -2.13
CA TYR A 5 -0.92 -6.07 -1.10
C TYR A 5 -1.98 -6.49 -0.07
N TYR A 6 -3.00 -7.24 -0.52
CA TYR A 6 -4.00 -7.86 0.34
C TYR A 6 -3.38 -8.79 1.38
N ARG A 7 -2.41 -9.61 0.97
CA ARG A 7 -1.76 -10.60 1.84
C ARG A 7 -0.83 -9.96 2.88
N ILE A 8 -0.21 -8.83 2.54
CA ILE A 8 0.61 -8.00 3.44
C ILE A 8 -0.26 -7.42 4.58
N LEU A 9 -1.46 -6.95 4.25
CA LEU A 9 -2.44 -6.47 5.22
C LEU A 9 -3.13 -7.62 5.99
N GLY A 10 -2.98 -8.86 5.53
CA GLY A 10 -3.64 -10.03 6.10
C GLY A 10 -5.12 -10.16 5.67
N LEU A 11 -5.46 -9.62 4.50
CA LEU A 11 -6.79 -9.63 3.91
C LEU A 11 -6.86 -10.55 2.68
N ALA A 12 -8.08 -10.95 2.33
CA ALA A 12 -8.34 -11.67 1.09
C ALA A 12 -8.36 -10.71 -0.12
N LYS A 13 -8.02 -11.22 -1.31
CA LYS A 13 -8.20 -10.48 -2.58
C LYS A 13 -9.67 -10.11 -2.73
N GLY A 14 -9.95 -8.82 -2.96
CA GLY A 14 -11.31 -8.30 -3.04
C GLY A 14 -11.88 -7.75 -1.73
N ALA A 15 -11.06 -7.63 -0.67
CA ALA A 15 -11.48 -6.92 0.54
C ALA A 15 -11.90 -5.47 0.25
N SER A 16 -12.99 -5.03 0.88
CA SER A 16 -13.48 -3.65 0.80
C SER A 16 -12.54 -2.66 1.48
N ASP A 17 -12.63 -1.40 1.08
CA ASP A 17 -11.86 -0.27 1.61
C ASP A 17 -11.96 -0.14 3.13
N GLU A 18 -13.12 -0.51 3.69
CA GLU A 18 -13.36 -0.56 5.13
C GLU A 18 -12.49 -1.60 5.85
N GLU A 19 -12.35 -2.79 5.26
CA GLU A 19 -11.53 -3.87 5.82
C GLU A 19 -10.04 -3.54 5.67
N ILE A 20 -9.63 -2.91 4.56
CA ILE A 20 -8.28 -2.38 4.35
C ILE A 20 -7.92 -1.35 5.42
N LYS A 21 -8.81 -0.38 5.68
CA LYS A 21 -8.63 0.62 6.75
C LYS A 21 -8.55 -0.02 8.14
N LYS A 22 -9.39 -0.99 8.45
CA LYS A 22 -9.36 -1.69 9.75
C LYS A 22 -8.08 -2.51 9.93
N ALA A 23 -7.66 -3.24 8.90
CA ALA A 23 -6.43 -4.04 8.92
C ALA A 23 -5.19 -3.16 9.08
N TYR A 24 -5.12 -2.05 8.34
CA TYR A 24 -4.03 -1.06 8.47
C TYR A 24 -3.91 -0.54 9.90
N ARG A 25 -5.01 -0.11 10.53
CA ARG A 25 -4.99 0.35 11.92
C ARG A 25 -4.51 -0.72 12.89
N LYS A 26 -4.98 -1.97 12.73
CA LYS A 26 -4.54 -3.11 13.56
C LYS A 26 -3.04 -3.38 13.38
N GLN A 27 -2.55 -3.39 12.14
CA GLN A 27 -1.14 -3.65 11.83
C GLN A 27 -0.22 -2.51 12.30
N ALA A 28 -0.64 -1.25 12.11
CA ALA A 28 0.10 -0.08 12.59
C ALA A 28 0.30 -0.10 14.11
N LEU A 29 -0.71 -0.54 14.87
CA LEU A 29 -0.59 -0.72 16.32
C LEU A 29 0.32 -1.90 16.71
N ARG A 30 0.40 -2.96 15.89
CA ARG A 30 1.24 -4.14 16.12
C ARG A 30 2.72 -3.90 15.79
N PHE A 31 2.99 -3.12 14.75
CA PHE A 31 4.32 -2.78 14.28
C PHE A 31 4.75 -1.35 14.67
N HIS A 32 4.00 -0.70 15.57
CA HIS A 32 4.35 0.64 16.04
C HIS A 32 5.74 0.62 16.68
N PRO A 33 6.65 1.55 16.32
CA PRO A 33 8.02 1.58 16.84
C PRO A 33 8.10 1.77 18.36
N ASP A 34 7.05 2.35 18.95
CA ASP A 34 6.91 2.49 20.41
C ASP A 34 6.70 1.15 21.12
N LYS A 35 5.89 0.25 20.55
CA LYS A 35 5.53 -1.04 21.15
C LYS A 35 6.38 -2.22 20.65
N ASN A 36 6.97 -2.11 19.46
CA ASN A 36 7.66 -3.22 18.81
C ASN A 36 8.97 -2.74 18.17
N LYS A 37 10.07 -2.82 18.94
CA LYS A 37 11.42 -2.40 18.54
C LYS A 37 12.21 -3.53 17.84
N SER A 38 11.50 -4.39 17.10
CA SER A 38 12.14 -5.51 16.41
C SER A 38 12.66 -5.05 15.05
N ALA A 39 13.87 -5.48 14.66
CA ALA A 39 14.57 -5.05 13.44
C ALA A 39 13.88 -5.37 12.09
N GLY A 40 12.64 -5.90 12.10
CA GLY A 40 11.81 -6.13 10.92
C GLY A 40 10.40 -5.55 11.02
N ALA A 41 10.10 -4.78 12.08
CA ALA A 41 8.82 -4.08 12.23
C ALA A 41 8.72 -2.91 11.25
N GLU A 42 9.83 -2.19 11.03
CA GLU A 42 9.90 -1.07 10.10
C GLU A 42 9.69 -1.51 8.64
N ASP A 43 10.30 -2.63 8.25
CA ASP A 43 10.15 -3.21 6.91
C ASP A 43 8.69 -3.61 6.63
N LYS A 44 8.07 -4.35 7.56
CA LYS A 44 6.65 -4.68 7.49
C LYS A 44 5.76 -3.44 7.49
N PHE A 45 6.09 -2.42 8.28
CA PHE A 45 5.32 -1.18 8.31
C PHE A 45 5.36 -0.46 6.97
N LYS A 46 6.53 -0.42 6.31
CA LYS A 46 6.68 0.08 4.95
C LYS A 46 5.82 -0.69 3.95
N GLU A 47 5.85 -2.02 4.00
CA GLU A 47 5.03 -2.87 3.14
C GLU A 47 3.53 -2.63 3.37
N ILE A 48 3.10 -2.52 4.63
CA ILE A 48 1.71 -2.25 5.02
C ILE A 48 1.26 -0.86 4.54
N ALA A 49 2.13 0.15 4.64
CA ALA A 49 1.85 1.49 4.17
C ALA A 49 1.73 1.56 2.64
N GLU A 50 2.65 0.91 1.90
CA GLU A 50 2.56 0.78 0.43
C GLU A 50 1.27 0.05 0.02
N ALA A 51 0.94 -1.06 0.69
CA ALA A 51 -0.27 -1.82 0.44
C ALA A 51 -1.54 -0.99 0.66
N TYR A 52 -1.60 -0.26 1.77
CA TYR A 52 -2.74 0.60 2.10
C TYR A 52 -2.87 1.75 1.09
N ASP A 53 -1.77 2.38 0.71
CA ASP A 53 -1.76 3.50 -0.22
C ASP A 53 -2.25 3.11 -1.62
N VAL A 54 -1.91 1.91 -2.11
CA VAL A 54 -2.41 1.38 -3.39
C VAL A 54 -3.87 0.93 -3.28
N LEU A 55 -4.25 0.26 -2.19
CA LEU A 55 -5.59 -0.35 -2.05
C LEU A 55 -6.66 0.59 -1.50
N SER A 56 -6.30 1.62 -0.76
CA SER A 56 -7.24 2.58 -0.16
C SER A 56 -7.72 3.63 -1.15
N ASP A 57 -7.05 3.79 -2.29
CA ASP A 57 -7.44 4.75 -3.31
C ASP A 57 -7.90 4.02 -4.57
N ALA A 58 -9.18 4.19 -4.89
CA ALA A 58 -9.79 3.57 -6.06
C ALA A 58 -9.10 3.99 -7.37
N LYS A 59 -8.52 5.19 -7.44
CA LYS A 59 -7.75 5.62 -8.62
C LYS A 59 -6.40 4.93 -8.69
N LYS A 60 -5.68 4.74 -7.57
CA LYS A 60 -4.44 3.94 -7.59
C LYS A 60 -4.70 2.49 -7.93
N LYS A 61 -5.80 1.92 -7.43
CA LYS A 61 -6.23 0.58 -7.77
C LYS A 61 -6.59 0.45 -9.26
N ASP A 62 -7.32 1.42 -9.81
CA ASP A 62 -7.63 1.50 -11.24
C ASP A 62 -6.37 1.73 -12.10
N ILE A 63 -5.41 2.57 -11.65
CA ILE A 63 -4.12 2.74 -12.31
C ILE A 63 -3.32 1.42 -12.28
N TYR A 64 -3.33 0.70 -11.17
CA TYR A 64 -2.65 -0.59 -11.06
C TYR A 64 -3.30 -1.65 -11.96
N ASP A 65 -4.63 -1.67 -12.05
CA ASP A 65 -5.40 -2.58 -12.90
C ASP A 65 -5.26 -2.23 -14.41
N ARG A 66 -5.32 -0.94 -14.75
CA ARG A 66 -5.16 -0.42 -16.13
C ARG A 66 -3.71 -0.45 -16.62
N CYS A 67 -2.74 -0.28 -15.74
CA CYS A 67 -1.30 -0.27 -16.06
C CYS A 67 -0.65 -1.65 -15.80
N GLY A 68 -1.46 -2.71 -15.78
CA GLY A 68 -1.12 -4.05 -15.30
C GLY A 68 0.28 -4.56 -15.68
N GLU A 69 1.01 -5.07 -14.68
CA GLU A 69 2.32 -5.77 -14.64
C GLU A 69 3.50 -5.29 -15.53
N ASP A 70 3.30 -4.43 -16.54
CA ASP A 70 4.32 -3.75 -17.35
C ASP A 70 4.35 -2.24 -17.04
N GLY A 71 4.33 -1.90 -15.75
CA GLY A 71 4.58 -0.55 -15.26
C GLY A 71 6.05 -0.11 -15.40
N LYS A 72 6.75 -0.53 -16.46
CA LYS A 72 8.06 -0.01 -16.85
C LYS A 72 8.02 0.83 -18.13
N SER A 73 6.89 0.88 -18.83
CA SER A 73 6.81 1.55 -20.13
C SER A 73 5.73 2.63 -20.26
N CYS A 74 4.76 2.72 -19.33
CA CYS A 74 3.78 3.81 -19.38
C CYS A 74 4.35 5.11 -18.81
N HIS A 75 5.18 5.79 -19.61
CA HIS A 75 5.47 7.20 -19.48
C HIS A 75 4.16 7.99 -19.60
N CYS A 76 3.52 8.28 -18.46
CA CYS A 76 2.49 9.31 -18.39
C CYS A 76 3.18 10.60 -17.90
N PRO A 77 3.46 11.57 -18.77
CA PRO A 77 4.00 12.86 -18.34
C PRO A 77 2.84 13.74 -17.88
N ALA A 78 2.37 13.58 -16.65
CA ALA A 78 1.50 14.58 -16.01
C ALA A 78 1.27 14.29 -14.50
N ILE A 79 2.32 14.27 -13.69
CA ILE A 79 2.20 14.76 -12.32
C ILE A 79 3.44 15.62 -12.06
N ASP A 80 3.33 16.85 -12.53
CA ASP A 80 4.31 17.90 -12.27
C ASP A 80 4.45 18.13 -10.76
N LYS A 81 5.68 18.40 -10.36
CA LYS A 81 6.13 18.54 -8.98
C LYS A 81 5.40 19.68 -8.28
N GLY A 82 4.50 19.35 -7.37
CA GLY A 82 4.07 20.25 -6.31
C GLY A 82 4.97 20.14 -5.08
N ILE A 83 6.27 20.38 -5.23
CA ILE A 83 7.16 20.69 -4.10
C ILE A 83 7.55 22.16 -4.25
N ASP A 84 6.89 23.05 -3.51
CA ASP A 84 7.43 24.36 -3.16
C ASP A 84 6.75 24.88 -1.89
N ARG A 85 7.61 25.17 -0.90
CA ARG A 85 7.41 25.85 0.39
C ARG A 85 6.82 25.07 1.58
#